data_AF-A0A2V4RZ17-F1
#
_entry.id   AF-A0A2V4RZ17-F1
#
_cell.length_a   1.000
_cell.length_b   1.000
_cell.length_c   1.000
_cell.angle_alpha   90.00
_cell.angle_beta   90.00
_cell.angle_gamma   90.00
#
_symmetry.space_group_name_H-M   'P 1'
#
loop_
_entity.id
_entity.type
_entity.pdbx_description
1 polymer ?
#
loop_
_entity_poly.entity_id
_entity_poly.type
_entity_poly.pdbx_seq_one_letter_code
_entity_poly.pdbx_strand_id
1 'polypeptide(L)'
;MTGDTDDIIALRAALAAAEARAEVAEARAASAEAQVAHLKHLIARMRQDRFGASSERGRRLLAQLELELEELETTLAEDAPENAADPAVRTTAPRSNRGRQPLRADLPRERVVIPAPTQCPCCGSDRLSKLGESVTETLEVIPRQFKVIQTVREKFTCRDCESITQPPAPFHPIARGRAGPWLLSTILCDKFLQHLPLNRQSDAFAREGIDL
;
A
#
# COMPACT_ATOMS: atom_id res chain seq x y z
N MET A 1 -22.58 -5.94 -88.85
CA MET A 1 -21.36 -6.05 -88.01
C MET A 1 -21.28 -4.88 -87.01
N THR A 2 -22.39 -4.54 -86.34
CA THR A 2 -22.44 -3.44 -85.35
C THR A 2 -22.68 -3.95 -83.93
N GLY A 3 -23.26 -5.15 -83.76
CA GLY A 3 -23.54 -5.77 -82.46
C GLY A 3 -22.28 -6.10 -81.65
N ASP A 4 -21.21 -6.60 -82.28
CA ASP A 4 -19.98 -6.96 -81.56
C ASP A 4 -19.28 -5.75 -80.92
N THR A 5 -19.35 -4.58 -81.57
CA THR A 5 -18.81 -3.33 -81.03
C THR A 5 -19.62 -2.78 -79.86
N ASP A 6 -20.95 -2.89 -79.93
CA ASP A 6 -21.84 -2.44 -78.85
C ASP A 6 -21.72 -3.34 -77.60
N ASP A 7 -21.54 -4.65 -77.80
CA ASP A 7 -21.30 -5.61 -76.71
C ASP A 7 -19.94 -5.38 -76.02
N ILE A 8 -18.90 -5.02 -76.77
CA ILE A 8 -17.60 -4.65 -76.20
C ILE A 8 -17.70 -3.35 -75.39
N ILE A 9 -18.50 -2.38 -75.83
CA ILE A 9 -18.73 -1.14 -75.08
C ILE A 9 -19.51 -1.41 -73.79
N ALA A 10 -20.54 -2.26 -73.85
CA ALA A 10 -21.31 -2.68 -72.68
C ALA A 10 -20.45 -3.44 -71.66
N LEU A 11 -19.57 -4.33 -72.11
CA LEU A 11 -18.64 -5.05 -71.26
C LEU A 11 -17.60 -4.12 -70.61
N ARG A 12 -17.06 -3.14 -71.35
CA ARG A 12 -16.14 -2.13 -70.79
C ARG A 12 -16.84 -1.25 -69.75
N ALA A 13 -18.10 -0.87 -69.98
CA ALA A 13 -18.89 -0.12 -69.01
C ALA A 13 -19.18 -0.94 -67.75
N ALA A 14 -19.49 -2.23 -67.88
CA ALA A 14 -19.70 -3.13 -66.76
C ALA A 14 -18.42 -3.39 -65.95
N LEU A 15 -17.28 -3.47 -66.63
CA LEU A 15 -15.95 -3.63 -66.01
C LEU A 15 -15.56 -2.37 -65.24
N ALA A 16 -15.71 -1.18 -65.84
CA ALA A 16 -15.50 0.09 -65.14
C ALA A 16 -16.43 0.26 -63.92
N ALA A 17 -17.69 -0.17 -64.03
CA ALA A 17 -18.62 -0.15 -62.90
C ALA A 17 -18.28 -1.20 -61.82
N ALA A 18 -17.60 -2.30 -62.16
CA ALA A 18 -17.11 -3.29 -61.21
C ALA A 18 -15.83 -2.80 -60.51
N GLU A 19 -14.91 -2.20 -61.24
CA GLU A 19 -13.69 -1.57 -60.70
C GLU A 19 -14.04 -0.43 -59.73
N ALA A 20 -14.95 0.48 -60.11
CA ALA A 20 -15.41 1.54 -59.22
C ALA A 20 -16.08 1.00 -57.94
N ARG A 21 -16.78 -0.14 -58.02
CA ARG A 21 -17.35 -0.80 -56.83
C ARG A 21 -16.27 -1.45 -55.97
N ALA A 22 -15.23 -2.02 -56.57
CA ALA A 22 -14.09 -2.59 -55.87
C ALA A 22 -13.29 -1.50 -55.14
N GLU A 23 -12.99 -0.38 -55.80
CA GLU A 23 -12.28 0.76 -55.19
C GLU A 23 -13.05 1.33 -53.97
N VAL A 24 -14.38 1.48 -54.09
CA VAL A 24 -15.22 1.94 -52.97
C VAL A 24 -15.25 0.92 -51.83
N ALA A 25 -15.25 -0.37 -52.15
CA ALA A 25 -15.21 -1.43 -51.14
C ALA A 25 -13.85 -1.49 -50.43
N GLU A 26 -12.75 -1.33 -51.16
CA GLU A 26 -11.40 -1.29 -50.62
C GLU A 26 -11.18 -0.06 -49.73
N ALA A 27 -11.67 1.12 -50.14
CA ALA A 27 -11.62 2.32 -49.31
C ALA A 27 -12.42 2.17 -47.99
N ARG A 28 -13.58 1.50 -48.05
CA ARG A 28 -14.37 1.16 -46.85
C ARG A 28 -13.67 0.14 -45.96
N ALA A 29 -13.01 -0.86 -46.54
CA ALA A 29 -12.24 -1.85 -45.79
C ALA A 29 -11.05 -1.19 -45.07
N ALA A 30 -10.29 -0.35 -45.78
CA ALA A 30 -9.15 0.38 -45.21
C ALA A 30 -9.57 1.31 -44.06
N SER A 31 -10.68 2.05 -44.21
CA SER A 31 -11.20 2.91 -43.14
C SER A 31 -11.70 2.09 -41.93
N ALA A 32 -12.34 0.95 -42.15
CA ALA A 32 -12.78 0.06 -41.07
C ALA A 32 -11.58 -0.56 -40.32
N GLU A 33 -10.53 -0.96 -41.03
CA GLU A 33 -9.29 -1.50 -40.43
C GLU A 33 -8.59 -0.44 -39.57
N ALA A 34 -8.52 0.81 -40.03
CA ALA A 34 -7.97 1.92 -39.26
C ALA A 34 -8.77 2.17 -37.96
N GLN A 35 -10.11 2.11 -38.04
CA GLN A 35 -10.97 2.23 -36.86
C GLN A 35 -10.78 1.07 -35.88
N VAL A 36 -10.67 -0.18 -36.38
CA VAL A 36 -10.41 -1.35 -35.55
C VAL A 36 -9.05 -1.24 -34.85
N ALA A 37 -8.01 -0.76 -35.55
CA ALA A 37 -6.69 -0.53 -34.96
C ALA A 37 -6.75 0.53 -33.85
N HIS A 38 -7.44 1.64 -34.09
CA HIS A 38 -7.63 2.71 -33.10
C HIS A 38 -8.39 2.21 -31.87
N LEU A 39 -9.52 1.51 -32.05
CA LEU A 39 -10.31 0.96 -30.96
C LEU A 39 -9.54 -0.10 -30.15
N LYS A 40 -8.76 -0.95 -30.81
CA LYS A 40 -7.87 -1.91 -30.13
C LYS A 40 -6.84 -1.20 -29.25
N HIS A 41 -6.25 -0.10 -29.75
CA HIS A 41 -5.29 0.68 -28.96
C HIS A 41 -5.95 1.34 -27.74
N LEU A 42 -7.13 1.93 -27.89
CA LEU A 42 -7.89 2.50 -26.77
C LEU A 42 -8.28 1.44 -25.73
N ILE A 43 -8.74 0.27 -26.16
CA ILE A 43 -9.06 -0.85 -25.26
C ILE A 43 -7.81 -1.33 -24.52
N ALA A 44 -6.66 -1.41 -25.18
CA ALA A 44 -5.39 -1.76 -24.54
C ALA A 44 -4.99 -0.73 -23.47
N ARG A 45 -5.10 0.58 -23.78
CA ARG A 45 -4.85 1.66 -22.82
C ARG A 45 -5.80 1.61 -21.63
N MET A 46 -7.10 1.49 -21.85
CA MET A 46 -8.09 1.38 -20.77
C MET A 46 -7.88 0.11 -19.92
N ARG A 47 -7.47 -1.01 -20.54
CA ARG A 47 -7.11 -2.23 -19.79
C ARG A 47 -5.84 -2.02 -18.97
N GLN A 48 -4.85 -1.30 -19.47
CA GLN A 48 -3.65 -0.95 -18.72
C GLN A 48 -3.95 0.02 -17.57
N ASP A 49 -4.84 1.00 -17.77
CA ASP A 49 -5.26 1.93 -16.70
C ASP A 49 -6.08 1.23 -15.61
N ARG A 50 -6.93 0.26 -15.99
CA ARG A 50 -7.84 -0.44 -15.07
C ARG A 50 -7.24 -1.69 -14.42
N PHE A 51 -6.35 -2.40 -15.12
CA PHE A 51 -5.77 -3.69 -14.69
C PHE A 51 -4.24 -3.69 -14.66
N GLY A 52 -3.57 -2.67 -15.18
CA GLY A 52 -2.13 -2.50 -14.98
C GLY A 52 -1.81 -2.30 -13.50
N ALA A 53 -0.56 -2.55 -13.12
CA ALA A 53 -0.10 -2.37 -11.75
C ALA A 53 -0.24 -0.89 -11.35
N SER A 54 -1.39 -0.57 -10.74
CA SER A 54 -1.62 0.65 -9.98
C SER A 54 -0.69 0.64 -8.77
N SER A 55 0.59 0.90 -9.01
CA SER A 55 1.40 1.54 -8.00
C SER A 55 1.04 3.01 -8.09
N GLU A 56 0.50 3.58 -7.01
CA GLU A 56 0.47 5.04 -6.84
C GLU A 56 1.82 5.67 -7.20
N ARG A 57 2.91 4.90 -7.02
CA ARG A 57 4.27 5.24 -7.41
C ARG A 57 4.41 5.56 -8.90
N GLY A 58 3.82 4.76 -9.80
CA GLY A 58 3.88 5.02 -11.25
C GLY A 58 3.08 6.25 -11.66
N ARG A 59 1.90 6.47 -11.05
CA ARG A 59 1.09 7.67 -11.30
C ARG A 59 1.73 8.95 -10.73
N ARG A 60 2.37 8.85 -9.55
CA ARG A 60 3.17 9.93 -8.97
C ARG A 60 4.44 10.20 -9.78
N LEU A 61 5.10 9.16 -10.29
CA LEU A 61 6.28 9.30 -11.14
C LEU A 61 5.91 9.96 -12.47
N LEU A 62 4.79 9.58 -13.08
CA LEU A 62 4.29 10.22 -14.30
C LEU A 62 3.91 11.68 -14.05
N ALA A 63 3.18 11.98 -12.97
CA ALA A 63 2.87 13.37 -12.61
C ALA A 63 4.12 14.21 -12.30
N GLN A 64 5.15 13.59 -11.70
CA GLN A 64 6.43 14.25 -11.45
C GLN A 64 7.22 14.49 -12.75
N LEU A 65 7.22 13.51 -13.67
CA LEU A 65 7.86 13.64 -14.98
C LEU A 65 7.13 14.65 -15.88
N GLU A 66 5.80 14.75 -15.79
CA GLU A 66 5.01 15.79 -16.46
C GLU A 66 5.38 17.18 -15.95
N LEU A 67 5.55 17.35 -14.63
CA LEU A 67 6.00 18.61 -14.04
C LEU A 67 7.44 18.97 -14.47
N GLU A 68 8.36 17.99 -14.47
CA GLU A 68 9.75 18.19 -14.91
C GLU A 68 9.83 18.55 -16.40
N LEU A 69 8.92 18.01 -17.24
CA LEU A 69 8.81 18.38 -18.65
C LEU A 69 8.26 19.79 -18.83
N GLU A 70 7.24 20.19 -18.08
CA GLU A 70 6.73 21.57 -18.10
C GLU A 70 7.82 22.56 -17.68
N GLU A 71 8.60 22.26 -16.62
CA GLU A 71 9.75 23.07 -16.19
C GLU A 71 10.83 23.17 -17.28
N LEU A 72 11.12 22.07 -17.99
CA LEU A 72 12.05 22.03 -19.12
C LEU A 72 11.54 22.84 -20.32
N GLU A 73 10.25 22.77 -20.63
CA GLU A 73 9.63 23.56 -21.69
C GLU A 73 9.62 25.06 -21.35
N THR A 74 9.37 25.42 -20.08
CA THR A 74 9.47 26.80 -19.62
C THR A 74 10.91 27.31 -19.60
N THR A 75 11.88 26.50 -19.17
CA THR A 75 13.30 26.90 -19.18
C THR A 75 13.83 27.01 -20.60
N LEU A 76 13.43 26.15 -21.54
CA LEU A 76 13.75 26.31 -22.96
C LEU A 76 13.09 27.56 -23.59
N ALA A 77 11.95 28.01 -23.05
CA ALA A 77 11.31 29.26 -23.45
C ALA A 77 11.94 30.50 -22.77
N GLU A 78 12.50 30.34 -21.57
CA GLU A 78 13.13 31.39 -20.77
C GLU A 78 14.63 31.55 -21.06
N ASP A 79 15.33 30.52 -21.56
CA ASP A 79 16.73 30.53 -21.98
C ASP A 79 16.94 31.11 -23.41
N ALA A 80 16.23 32.19 -23.71
CA ALA A 80 16.88 33.31 -24.40
C ALA A 80 17.88 33.92 -23.40
N PRO A 81 19.14 34.16 -23.80
CA PRO A 81 20.24 34.10 -22.86
C PRO A 81 20.16 35.24 -21.86
N GLU A 82 20.24 34.95 -20.56
CA GLU A 82 21.17 35.62 -19.66
C GLU A 82 21.20 35.03 -18.23
N ASN A 83 22.41 34.62 -17.85
CA ASN A 83 22.98 34.63 -16.49
C ASN A 83 22.74 33.41 -15.59
N ALA A 84 23.68 32.47 -15.69
CA ALA A 84 23.98 31.48 -14.66
C ALA A 84 24.58 32.16 -13.41
N ALA A 85 23.97 31.93 -12.24
CA ALA A 85 24.55 32.25 -10.94
C ALA A 85 25.07 30.97 -10.27
N ASP A 86 26.28 31.08 -9.70
CA ASP A 86 27.10 30.00 -9.13
C ASP A 86 26.44 29.20 -7.99
N PRO A 87 26.72 27.88 -7.88
CA PRO A 87 26.26 27.06 -6.77
C PRO A 87 27.12 27.27 -5.51
N ALA A 88 26.47 27.65 -4.40
CA ALA A 88 27.10 27.75 -3.09
C ALA A 88 27.63 26.37 -2.60
N VAL A 89 28.91 26.36 -2.22
CA VAL A 89 29.64 25.21 -1.68
C VAL A 89 29.02 24.73 -0.37
N ARG A 90 28.41 23.54 -0.40
CA ARG A 90 27.96 22.81 0.80
C ARG A 90 29.17 22.24 1.54
N THR A 91 29.49 22.80 2.70
CA THR A 91 30.48 22.26 3.63
C THR A 91 30.01 20.89 4.14
N THR A 92 30.80 19.86 3.91
CA THR A 92 30.55 18.50 4.38
C THR A 92 30.75 18.43 5.88
N ALA A 93 29.66 18.23 6.64
CA ALA A 93 29.72 17.93 8.06
C ALA A 93 30.53 16.63 8.32
N PRO A 94 31.32 16.56 9.41
CA PRO A 94 32.15 15.40 9.71
C PRO A 94 31.27 14.17 9.95
N ARG A 95 31.64 13.05 9.32
CA ARG A 95 30.97 11.76 9.46
C ARG A 95 31.08 11.28 10.90
N SER A 96 29.99 11.45 11.66
CA SER A 96 29.80 10.83 12.97
C SER A 96 29.95 9.30 12.87
N ASN A 97 30.74 8.72 13.78
CA ASN A 97 30.97 7.28 13.88
C ASN A 97 29.64 6.54 13.95
N ARG A 98 29.37 5.72 12.92
CA ARG A 98 28.13 4.95 12.74
C ARG A 98 28.15 3.69 13.62
N GLY A 99 28.24 3.87 14.93
CA GLY A 99 27.88 2.82 15.88
C GLY A 99 26.37 2.57 15.83
N ARG A 100 25.93 1.37 16.23
CA ARG A 100 24.50 1.06 16.38
C ARG A 100 23.90 2.03 17.40
N GLN A 101 22.88 2.79 16.99
CA GLN A 101 22.18 3.68 17.93
C GLN A 101 21.51 2.84 19.03
N PRO A 102 21.53 3.31 20.29
CA PRO A 102 20.90 2.59 21.39
C PRO A 102 19.38 2.50 21.17
N LEU A 103 18.76 1.43 21.68
CA LEU A 103 17.31 1.31 21.69
C LEU A 103 16.72 2.37 22.63
N ARG A 104 15.49 2.82 22.36
CA ARG A 104 14.87 3.88 23.15
C ARG A 104 14.79 3.49 24.63
N ALA A 105 14.99 4.46 25.52
CA ALA A 105 15.04 4.25 26.96
C ALA A 105 13.67 3.90 27.57
N ASP A 106 12.58 4.26 26.89
CA ASP A 106 11.21 4.06 27.36
C ASP A 106 10.66 2.65 27.11
N LEU A 107 11.33 1.84 26.30
CA LEU A 107 10.92 0.44 26.13
C LEU A 107 11.22 -0.39 27.39
N PRO A 108 10.29 -1.29 27.79
CA PRO A 108 10.52 -2.19 28.90
C PRO A 108 11.69 -3.13 28.59
N ARG A 109 12.58 -3.32 29.56
CA ARG A 109 13.77 -4.18 29.46
C ARG A 109 13.59 -5.40 30.35
N GLU A 110 13.52 -6.58 29.75
CA GLU A 110 13.61 -7.85 30.47
C GLU A 110 15.07 -8.27 30.57
N ARG A 111 15.57 -8.45 31.80
CA ARG A 111 16.97 -8.82 32.03
C ARG A 111 17.10 -10.31 32.28
N VAL A 112 17.52 -11.04 31.24
CA VAL A 112 17.84 -12.47 31.35
C VAL A 112 19.31 -12.62 31.75
N VAL A 113 19.58 -13.07 32.98
CA VAL A 113 20.94 -13.36 33.46
C VAL A 113 21.23 -14.84 33.27
N ILE A 114 22.18 -15.15 32.40
CA ILE A 114 22.68 -16.52 32.24
C ILE A 114 23.40 -16.93 33.53
N PRO A 115 23.13 -18.12 34.10
CA PRO A 115 23.74 -18.55 35.35
C PRO A 115 25.26 -18.60 35.22
N ALA A 116 25.95 -18.13 36.26
CA ALA A 116 27.40 -18.21 36.34
C ALA A 116 27.84 -19.69 36.40
N PRO A 117 29.03 -20.02 35.86
CA PRO A 117 29.59 -21.36 36.04
C PRO A 117 29.83 -21.64 37.54
N THR A 118 29.64 -22.89 37.96
CA THR A 118 29.83 -23.30 39.36
C THR A 118 31.31 -23.53 39.72
N GLN A 119 32.18 -23.72 38.73
CA GLN A 119 33.60 -24.00 38.90
C GLN A 119 34.43 -23.24 37.86
N CYS A 120 35.68 -22.87 38.20
CA CYS A 120 36.59 -22.32 37.20
C CYS A 120 36.82 -23.38 36.11
N PRO A 121 36.59 -23.07 34.83
CA PRO A 121 36.92 -23.99 33.74
C PRO A 121 38.43 -24.29 33.66
N CYS A 122 39.26 -23.47 34.32
CA CYS A 122 40.71 -23.59 34.34
C CYS A 122 41.26 -24.56 35.39
N CYS A 123 40.73 -24.51 36.62
CA CYS A 123 41.32 -25.18 37.79
C CYS A 123 40.28 -25.90 38.67
N GLY A 124 39.01 -25.87 38.31
CA GLY A 124 37.92 -26.53 39.04
C GLY A 124 37.56 -25.89 40.38
N SER A 125 38.14 -24.73 40.73
CA SER A 125 37.83 -24.05 41.99
C SER A 125 36.41 -23.48 42.00
N ASP A 126 35.75 -23.54 43.15
CA ASP A 126 34.44 -22.97 43.44
C ASP A 126 34.49 -21.49 43.85
N ARG A 127 35.71 -20.95 44.01
CA ARG A 127 35.99 -19.57 44.44
C ARG A 127 35.90 -18.58 43.28
N LEU A 128 34.71 -18.45 42.68
CA LEU A 128 34.46 -17.45 41.63
C LEU A 128 33.96 -16.13 42.22
N SER A 129 34.39 -15.01 41.64
CA SER A 129 33.90 -13.67 41.97
C SER A 129 33.37 -12.96 40.71
N LYS A 130 32.28 -12.20 40.87
CA LYS A 130 31.71 -11.42 39.75
C LYS A 130 32.57 -10.17 39.50
N LEU A 131 33.15 -10.06 38.30
CA LEU A 131 33.97 -8.90 37.91
C LEU A 131 33.17 -7.80 37.20
N GLY A 132 32.24 -8.18 36.33
CA GLY A 132 31.47 -7.27 35.49
C GLY A 132 30.45 -8.01 34.65
N GLU A 133 29.77 -7.27 33.78
CA GLU A 133 28.77 -7.82 32.88
C GLU A 133 28.85 -7.15 31.51
N SER A 134 28.76 -7.96 30.47
CA SER A 134 28.54 -7.50 29.10
C SER A 134 27.03 -7.54 28.82
N VAL A 135 26.45 -6.38 28.51
CA VAL A 135 25.02 -6.26 28.23
C VAL A 135 24.82 -6.17 26.73
N THR A 136 24.04 -7.10 26.18
CA THR A 136 23.59 -7.06 24.78
C THR A 136 22.09 -6.80 24.78
N GLU A 137 21.66 -5.70 24.17
CA GLU A 137 20.24 -5.40 24.01
C GLU A 137 19.69 -6.03 22.73
N THR A 138 18.63 -6.83 22.85
CA THR A 138 17.88 -7.40 21.73
C THR A 138 16.46 -6.87 21.77
N LEU A 139 15.94 -6.40 20.63
CA LEU A 139 14.58 -5.90 20.51
C LEU A 139 13.65 -7.06 20.15
N GLU A 140 12.75 -7.39 21.08
CA GLU A 140 11.75 -8.45 20.91
C GLU A 140 10.34 -7.86 20.79
N VAL A 141 9.40 -8.64 20.24
CA VAL A 141 7.99 -8.27 20.09
C VAL A 141 7.10 -9.17 20.92
N ILE A 142 6.21 -8.57 21.72
CA ILE A 142 5.11 -9.32 22.36
C ILE A 142 3.96 -9.37 21.35
N PRO A 143 3.52 -10.55 20.89
CA PRO A 143 2.43 -10.65 19.94
C PRO A 143 1.13 -10.14 20.54
N ARG A 144 0.18 -9.76 19.68
CA ARG A 144 -1.15 -9.33 20.09
C ARG A 144 -1.83 -10.44 20.93
N GLN A 145 -2.43 -10.05 22.04
CA GLN A 145 -3.20 -10.93 22.93
C GLN A 145 -4.64 -10.43 23.04
N PHE A 146 -5.59 -11.37 23.05
CA PHE A 146 -7.00 -11.05 23.27
C PHE A 146 -7.43 -11.43 24.67
N LYS A 147 -8.29 -10.60 25.25
CA LYS A 147 -8.89 -10.85 26.56
C LYS A 147 -10.37 -10.51 26.51
N VAL A 148 -11.16 -11.29 27.24
CA VAL A 148 -12.57 -11.01 27.47
C VAL A 148 -12.69 -10.27 28.80
N ILE A 149 -13.20 -9.04 28.75
CA ILE A 149 -13.52 -8.26 29.97
C ILE A 149 -14.98 -8.52 30.30
N GLN A 150 -15.23 -9.21 31.41
CA GLN A 150 -16.58 -9.42 31.94
C GLN A 150 -16.90 -8.35 32.98
N THR A 151 -17.75 -7.39 32.62
CA THR A 151 -18.18 -6.35 33.56
C THR A 151 -19.43 -6.82 34.31
N VAL A 152 -19.25 -7.28 35.54
CA VAL A 152 -20.35 -7.71 36.43
C VAL A 152 -20.92 -6.50 37.15
N ARG A 153 -22.24 -6.30 37.04
CA ARG A 153 -22.98 -5.26 37.76
C ARG A 153 -23.84 -5.93 38.83
N GLU A 154 -23.24 -6.11 40.00
CA GLU A 154 -23.91 -6.73 41.14
C GLU A 154 -25.12 -5.92 41.57
N LYS A 155 -26.19 -6.64 41.93
CA LYS A 155 -27.42 -6.07 42.45
C LYS A 155 -27.45 -6.34 43.93
N PHE A 156 -27.72 -5.31 44.71
CA PHE A 156 -27.86 -5.42 46.15
C PHE A 156 -29.27 -5.06 46.55
N THR A 157 -29.79 -5.72 47.58
CA THR A 157 -31.04 -5.34 48.23
C THR A 157 -30.74 -4.85 49.65
N CYS A 158 -31.32 -3.73 50.03
CA CYS A 158 -31.26 -3.25 51.41
C CYS A 158 -32.23 -4.08 52.27
N ARG A 159 -31.78 -4.63 53.40
CA ARG A 159 -32.66 -5.41 54.29
C ARG A 159 -33.68 -4.58 55.05
N ASP A 160 -33.40 -3.30 55.26
CA ASP A 160 -34.27 -2.42 56.05
C ASP A 160 -35.41 -1.82 55.21
N CYS A 161 -35.17 -1.57 53.92
CA CYS A 161 -36.16 -0.94 53.03
C CYS A 161 -36.49 -1.75 51.77
N GLU A 162 -35.94 -2.97 51.65
CA GLU A 162 -36.13 -3.93 50.54
C GLU A 162 -35.80 -3.39 49.13
N SER A 163 -35.28 -2.15 49.02
CA SER A 163 -34.95 -1.53 47.74
C SER A 163 -33.76 -2.21 47.07
N ILE A 164 -33.85 -2.39 45.75
CA ILE A 164 -32.80 -3.00 44.93
C ILE A 164 -31.95 -1.89 44.30
N THR A 165 -30.66 -1.90 44.57
CA THR A 165 -29.68 -0.97 43.99
C THR A 165 -28.74 -1.71 43.05
N GLN A 166 -28.35 -1.03 41.97
CA GLN A 166 -27.39 -1.55 41.00
C GLN A 166 -26.54 -0.38 40.48
N PRO A 167 -25.20 -0.49 40.40
CA PRO A 167 -24.36 0.51 39.77
C PRO A 167 -24.77 0.75 38.31
N PRO A 168 -24.64 1.95 37.75
CA PRO A 168 -25.02 2.25 36.36
C PRO A 168 -24.25 1.41 35.34
N ALA A 169 -24.78 1.31 34.12
CA ALA A 169 -24.13 0.55 33.05
C ALA A 169 -22.82 1.24 32.63
N PRO A 170 -21.72 0.48 32.40
CA PRO A 170 -20.53 1.05 31.81
C PRO A 170 -20.83 1.56 30.39
N PHE A 171 -20.10 2.58 29.98
CA PHE A 171 -20.19 3.09 28.62
C PHE A 171 -19.55 2.13 27.62
N HIS A 172 -20.20 1.92 26.48
CA HIS A 172 -19.67 1.16 25.36
C HIS A 172 -19.73 2.01 24.08
N PRO A 173 -18.65 2.09 23.26
CA PRO A 173 -18.65 2.88 22.03
C PRO A 173 -19.70 2.47 21.01
N ILE A 174 -19.99 1.16 20.92
CA ILE A 174 -21.04 0.61 20.06
C ILE A 174 -22.15 0.07 20.96
N ALA A 175 -23.36 0.59 20.79
CA ALA A 175 -24.52 0.11 21.52
C ALA A 175 -24.75 -1.38 21.24
N ARG A 176 -24.83 -2.21 22.29
CA ARG A 176 -24.97 -3.68 22.21
C ARG A 176 -23.83 -4.41 21.48
N GLY A 177 -22.72 -3.72 21.18
CA GLY A 177 -21.55 -4.32 20.55
C GLY A 177 -20.72 -5.17 21.52
N ARG A 178 -20.08 -6.22 21.01
CA ARG A 178 -19.12 -7.05 21.78
C ARG A 178 -17.68 -6.54 21.70
N ALA A 179 -17.38 -5.67 20.74
CA ALA A 179 -16.05 -5.11 20.54
C ALA A 179 -15.72 -4.05 21.59
N GLY A 180 -14.63 -4.25 22.32
CA GLY A 180 -14.13 -3.28 23.29
C GLY A 180 -13.48 -2.04 22.61
N PRO A 181 -13.32 -0.93 23.34
CA PRO A 181 -12.75 0.31 22.78
C PRO A 181 -11.35 0.12 22.18
N TRP A 182 -10.50 -0.69 22.82
CA TRP A 182 -9.14 -0.91 22.35
C TRP A 182 -9.10 -1.72 21.05
N LEU A 183 -9.92 -2.77 20.94
CA LEU A 183 -10.07 -3.55 19.70
C LEU A 183 -10.55 -2.66 18.54
N LEU A 184 -11.55 -1.82 18.80
CA LEU A 184 -12.04 -0.86 17.79
C LEU A 184 -10.94 0.13 17.38
N SER A 185 -10.14 0.63 18.34
CA SER A 185 -9.04 1.53 18.03
C SER A 185 -7.99 0.86 17.14
N THR A 186 -7.66 -0.42 17.38
CA THR A 186 -6.75 -1.19 16.53
C THR A 186 -7.30 -1.34 15.12
N ILE A 187 -8.58 -1.75 14.97
CA ILE A 187 -9.23 -1.89 13.66
C ILE A 187 -9.22 -0.57 12.88
N LEU A 188 -9.48 0.55 13.56
CA LEU A 188 -9.45 1.88 12.94
C LEU A 188 -8.03 2.28 12.51
N CYS A 189 -7.03 2.11 13.39
CA CYS A 189 -5.63 2.37 13.07
C CYS A 189 -5.17 1.50 11.89
N ASP A 190 -5.50 0.21 11.90
CA ASP A 190 -5.11 -0.71 10.83
C ASP A 190 -5.78 -0.33 9.51
N LYS A 191 -7.06 0.06 9.53
CA LYS A 191 -7.79 0.47 8.33
C LYS A 191 -7.29 1.80 7.76
N PHE A 192 -7.11 2.81 8.60
CA PHE A 192 -6.91 4.19 8.17
C PHE A 192 -5.44 4.64 8.19
N LEU A 193 -4.63 4.12 9.11
CA LEU A 193 -3.19 4.45 9.18
C LEU A 193 -2.35 3.43 8.43
N GLN A 194 -2.68 2.14 8.52
CA GLN A 194 -1.91 1.07 7.86
C GLN A 194 -2.52 0.62 6.53
N HIS A 195 -3.65 1.21 6.13
CA HIS A 195 -4.38 0.89 4.90
C HIS A 195 -4.67 -0.61 4.73
N LEU A 196 -4.87 -1.33 5.84
CA LEU A 196 -5.17 -2.75 5.83
C LEU A 196 -6.66 -2.94 5.58
N PRO A 197 -7.08 -3.54 4.44
CA PRO A 197 -8.49 -3.73 4.13
C PRO A 197 -9.20 -4.59 5.20
N LEU A 198 -10.48 -4.30 5.46
CA LEU A 198 -11.24 -4.95 6.53
C LEU A 198 -11.39 -6.47 6.34
N ASN A 199 -11.49 -6.96 5.11
CA ASN A 199 -11.53 -8.40 4.84
C ASN A 199 -10.22 -9.09 5.27
N ARG A 200 -9.06 -8.47 5.00
CA ARG A 200 -7.77 -9.00 5.41
C ARG A 200 -7.59 -8.94 6.93
N GLN A 201 -8.15 -7.92 7.58
CA GLN A 201 -8.19 -7.87 9.04
C GLN A 201 -9.03 -9.01 9.62
N SER A 202 -10.24 -9.24 9.08
CA SER A 202 -11.11 -10.35 9.48
C SER A 202 -10.43 -11.71 9.28
N ASP A 203 -9.77 -11.94 8.14
CA ASP A 203 -8.98 -13.15 7.91
C ASP A 203 -7.86 -13.34 8.93
N ALA A 204 -7.19 -12.25 9.35
CA ALA A 204 -6.15 -12.30 10.37
C ALA A 204 -6.73 -12.63 11.76
N PHE A 205 -7.86 -12.02 12.13
CA PHE A 205 -8.56 -12.37 13.36
C PHE A 205 -9.02 -13.84 13.36
N ALA A 206 -9.53 -14.34 12.24
CA ALA A 206 -9.97 -15.72 12.10
C ALA A 206 -8.83 -16.73 12.32
N ARG A 207 -7.61 -16.42 11.82
CA ARG A 207 -6.41 -17.24 12.08
C ARG A 207 -5.99 -17.25 13.55
N GLU A 208 -6.31 -16.18 14.27
CA GLU A 208 -6.09 -16.06 15.72
C GLU A 208 -7.27 -16.63 16.53
N GLY A 209 -8.24 -17.29 15.89
CA GLY A 209 -9.38 -17.94 16.53
C GLY A 209 -10.51 -16.99 16.92
N ILE A 210 -10.55 -15.79 16.31
CA ILE A 210 -11.54 -14.77 16.60
C ILE A 210 -12.42 -14.51 15.38
N ASP A 211 -13.71 -14.73 15.56
CA ASP A 211 -14.74 -14.47 14.56
C ASP A 211 -15.30 -13.05 14.76
N LEU A 212 -14.94 -12.15 13.84
CA LEU A 212 -15.25 -10.71 13.84
C LEU A 212 -15.57 -10.19 12.44
#